data_AF-A0A832GER2-F1
#
_entry.id   AF-A0A832GER2-F1
#
_cell.length_a   1.000
_cell.length_b   1.000
_cell.length_c   1.000
_cell.angle_alpha   90.00
_cell.angle_beta   90.00
_cell.angle_gamma   90.00
#
_symmetry.space_group_name_H-M   'P 1'
#
loop_
_entity.id
_entity.type
_entity.pdbx_description
1 polymer ?
#
loop_
_entity_poly.entity_id
_entity_poly.type
_entity_poly.pdbx_seq_one_letter_code
_entity_poly.pdbx_strand_id
1 'polypeptide(L)'
;MMNIIGCLDRPTTGVYMLGGTDVGTLDDDQLSEIRSRRIGFIFQNFNLIQQLTVRENIEVPMFYLGISPRRRRERAEALAERVGLAERLDHRPTQLSGGQQQRVCVARALVNDPLILLADEPTGALDSRTGRQILGLFDELHAGGSTIVLVTHDPTVAHRCGRVIHLHDGRIQRDERNARHAVQAEAGQIDPDTAGV
;
A
#
# COMPACT_ATOMS: atom_id res chain seq x y z
N MET A 1 0.96 -10.92 12.79
CA MET A 1 0.80 -11.34 11.38
C MET A 1 1.33 -10.29 10.40
N MET A 2 0.90 -9.02 10.49
CA MET A 2 1.34 -7.98 9.54
C MET A 2 2.87 -7.80 9.50
N ASN A 3 3.56 -7.89 10.64
CA ASN A 3 5.02 -7.84 10.68
C ASN A 3 5.70 -8.95 9.87
N ILE A 4 5.14 -10.16 9.87
CA ILE A 4 5.65 -11.29 9.10
C ILE A 4 5.44 -11.04 7.60
N ILE A 5 4.23 -10.61 7.19
CA ILE A 5 3.95 -10.26 5.79
C ILE A 5 4.85 -9.10 5.35
N GLY A 6 5.09 -8.14 6.23
CA GLY A 6 5.99 -7.02 6.02
C GLY A 6 7.48 -7.36 6.01
N CYS A 7 7.87 -8.62 6.21
CA CYS A 7 9.27 -9.03 6.37
C CYS A 7 10.01 -8.25 7.47
N LEU A 8 9.27 -7.77 8.49
CA LEU A 8 9.81 -7.16 9.72
C LEU A 8 10.07 -8.21 10.79
N ASP A 9 9.47 -9.39 10.65
CA ASP A 9 9.62 -10.53 11.54
C ASP A 9 9.62 -11.83 10.71
N ARG A 10 10.09 -12.93 11.29
CA ARG A 10 10.19 -14.24 10.63
C ARG A 10 9.18 -15.22 11.24
N PRO A 11 8.54 -16.08 10.43
CA PRO A 11 7.75 -17.17 10.99
C PRO A 11 8.66 -18.12 11.77
N THR A 12 8.26 -18.53 12.98
CA THR A 12 9.01 -19.53 13.75
C THR A 12 8.97 -20.91 13.06
N THR A 13 7.86 -21.21 12.40
CA THR A 13 7.66 -22.42 11.59
C THR A 13 6.79 -22.09 10.37
N GLY A 14 6.92 -22.90 9.32
CA GLY A 14 6.21 -22.69 8.05
C GLY A 14 7.03 -21.91 7.03
N VAL A 15 6.44 -21.68 5.86
CA VAL A 15 7.10 -21.06 4.70
C VAL A 15 6.30 -19.84 4.27
N TYR A 16 6.98 -18.71 4.05
CA TYR A 16 6.38 -17.50 3.50
C TYR A 16 7.05 -17.12 2.18
N MET A 17 6.28 -17.21 1.10
CA MET A 17 6.72 -16.86 -0.24
C MET A 17 6.25 -15.45 -0.62
N LEU A 18 7.19 -14.56 -0.95
CA LEU A 18 6.91 -13.22 -1.48
C LEU A 18 7.48 -13.10 -2.89
N GLY A 19 6.60 -12.99 -3.90
CA GLY A 19 7.03 -12.86 -5.30
C GLY A 19 7.85 -14.05 -5.81
N GLY A 20 7.63 -15.25 -5.25
CA GLY A 20 8.38 -16.47 -5.58
C GLY A 20 9.63 -16.71 -4.72
N THR A 21 9.99 -15.80 -3.81
CA THR A 21 11.13 -15.95 -2.90
C THR A 21 10.67 -16.39 -1.52
N ASP A 22 11.29 -17.44 -0.96
CA ASP A 22 11.12 -17.79 0.45
C ASP A 22 11.87 -16.78 1.32
N VAL A 23 11.13 -16.00 2.12
CA VAL A 23 11.75 -14.96 2.95
C VAL A 23 12.37 -15.53 4.22
N GLY A 24 12.01 -16.75 4.63
CA GLY A 24 12.54 -17.40 5.82
C GLY A 24 14.04 -17.74 5.71
N THR A 25 14.54 -17.92 4.48
CA THR A 25 15.94 -18.27 4.20
C THR A 25 16.87 -17.07 4.07
N LEU A 26 16.33 -15.84 4.12
CA LEU A 26 17.09 -14.63 3.86
C LEU A 26 17.80 -14.11 5.10
N ASP A 27 18.93 -13.44 4.92
CA ASP A 27 19.56 -12.66 5.98
C ASP A 27 18.88 -11.28 6.15
N ASP A 28 19.32 -10.51 7.15
CA ASP A 28 18.69 -9.24 7.49
C ASP A 28 18.88 -8.15 6.41
N ASP A 29 19.98 -8.19 5.66
CA ASP A 29 20.25 -7.26 4.57
C ASP A 29 19.34 -7.56 3.37
N GLN A 30 19.21 -8.84 3.02
CA GLN A 30 18.29 -9.32 1.98
C GLN A 30 16.82 -9.02 2.33
N LEU A 31 16.42 -9.21 3.59
CA LEU A 31 15.08 -8.82 4.06
C LEU A 31 14.88 -7.31 3.93
N SER A 32 15.90 -6.51 4.25
CA SER A 32 15.85 -5.05 4.10
C SER A 32 15.67 -4.64 2.64
N GLU A 33 16.40 -5.26 1.72
CA GLU A 33 16.25 -5.02 0.29
C GLU A 33 14.85 -5.41 -0.22
N ILE A 34 14.35 -6.58 0.18
CA ILE A 34 12.99 -7.01 -0.17
C ILE A 34 11.95 -6.01 0.34
N ARG A 35 12.06 -5.56 1.60
CA ARG A 35 11.14 -4.55 2.14
C ARG A 35 11.17 -3.28 1.30
N SER A 36 12.36 -2.75 1.01
CA SER A 36 12.50 -1.51 0.25
C SER A 36 11.98 -1.63 -1.18
N ARG A 37 12.09 -2.79 -1.83
CA ARG A 37 11.68 -2.97 -3.25
C ARG A 37 10.25 -3.49 -3.44
N ARG A 38 9.79 -4.38 -2.58
CA ARG A 38 8.60 -5.22 -2.85
C ARG A 38 7.40 -4.84 -1.99
N ILE A 39 7.59 -4.08 -0.92
CA ILE A 39 6.54 -3.80 0.07
C ILE A 39 6.41 -2.29 0.28
N GLY A 40 5.20 -1.76 0.04
CA GLY A 40 4.85 -0.40 0.41
C GLY A 40 4.07 -0.41 1.73
N PHE A 41 4.55 0.32 2.74
CA PHE A 41 3.87 0.42 4.04
C PHE A 41 3.07 1.72 4.19
N ILE A 42 1.86 1.58 4.69
CA ILE A 42 0.97 2.67 5.08
C ILE A 42 0.53 2.42 6.53
N PHE A 43 0.87 3.36 7.42
CA PHE A 43 0.64 3.24 8.85
C PHE A 43 -0.50 4.15 9.30
N GLN A 44 -1.22 3.76 10.36
CA GLN A 44 -2.26 4.56 10.99
C GLN A 44 -1.78 5.95 11.42
N ASN A 45 -0.58 6.04 12.02
CA ASN A 45 0.00 7.29 12.54
C ASN A 45 0.91 8.01 11.53
N PHE A 46 0.77 7.70 10.22
CA PHE A 46 1.54 8.26 9.10
C PHE A 46 3.04 7.90 9.07
N ASN A 47 3.73 7.94 10.22
CA ASN A 47 5.17 7.73 10.36
C ASN A 47 5.99 8.56 9.35
N LEU A 48 5.60 9.83 9.13
CA LEU A 48 6.34 10.77 8.30
C LEU A 48 7.50 11.39 9.10
N ILE A 49 8.63 11.60 8.43
CA ILE A 49 9.79 12.28 9.02
C ILE A 49 9.50 13.78 9.00
N GLN A 50 9.29 14.34 10.19
CA GLN A 50 8.81 15.72 10.38
C GLN A 50 9.79 16.78 9.85
N GLN A 51 11.08 16.44 9.82
CA GLN A 51 12.15 17.31 9.33
C GLN A 51 12.29 17.33 7.81
N LEU A 52 11.61 16.43 7.11
CA LEU A 52 11.66 16.32 5.66
C LEU A 52 10.44 16.96 5.01
N THR A 53 10.57 17.45 3.79
CA THR A 53 9.43 17.90 2.97
C THR A 53 8.58 16.71 2.50
N VAL A 54 7.42 16.99 1.88
CA VAL A 54 6.59 15.97 1.21
C VAL A 54 7.40 15.21 0.18
N ARG A 55 8.11 15.94 -0.71
CA ARG A 55 8.98 15.34 -1.73
C ARG A 55 10.00 14.41 -1.07
N GLU A 56 10.73 14.92 -0.09
CA GLU A 56 11.79 14.18 0.58
C GLU A 56 11.25 12.93 1.30
N ASN A 57 10.08 13.01 1.94
CA ASN A 57 9.42 11.85 2.55
C ASN A 57 9.08 10.77 1.51
N ILE A 58 8.60 11.16 0.32
CA ILE A 58 8.31 10.23 -0.77
C ILE A 58 9.62 9.63 -1.32
N GLU A 59 10.72 10.39 -1.32
CA GLU A 59 12.02 9.92 -1.80
C GLU A 59 12.73 8.91 -0.88
N VAL A 60 12.42 8.88 0.42
CA VAL A 60 13.11 8.06 1.44
C VAL A 60 13.33 6.60 0.99
N PRO A 61 12.32 5.85 0.51
CA PRO A 61 12.52 4.44 0.13
C PRO A 61 13.50 4.26 -1.04
N MET A 62 13.64 5.25 -1.90
CA MET A 62 14.54 5.18 -3.06
C MET A 62 16.00 5.45 -2.70
N PHE A 63 16.29 6.11 -1.57
CA PHE A 63 17.66 6.31 -1.10
C PHE A 63 18.35 4.97 -0.80
N TYR A 64 17.64 4.04 -0.16
CA TYR A 64 18.15 2.72 0.16
C TYR A 64 18.43 1.86 -1.07
N LEU A 65 17.88 2.22 -2.24
CA LEU A 65 18.10 1.54 -3.51
C LEU A 65 19.17 2.23 -4.37
N GLY A 66 19.84 3.27 -3.86
CA GLY A 66 20.87 3.99 -4.60
C GLY A 66 20.38 4.71 -5.86
N ILE A 67 19.06 5.02 -5.94
CA ILE A 67 18.50 5.69 -7.12
C ILE A 67 19.02 7.13 -7.19
N SER A 68 19.41 7.58 -8.38
CA SER A 68 20.01 8.91 -8.58
C SER A 68 19.06 10.04 -8.17
N PRO A 69 19.57 11.16 -7.62
CA PRO A 69 18.74 12.26 -7.14
C PRO A 69 17.71 12.77 -8.18
N ARG A 70 18.12 12.89 -9.44
CA ARG A 70 17.24 13.31 -10.53
C ARG A 70 16.04 12.37 -10.70
N ARG A 71 16.29 11.05 -10.76
CA ARG A 71 15.22 10.04 -10.92
C ARG A 71 14.32 9.97 -9.70
N ARG A 72 14.89 10.13 -8.50
CA ARG A 72 14.11 10.16 -7.25
C ARG A 72 13.13 11.32 -7.25
N ARG A 73 13.62 12.52 -7.59
CA ARG A 73 12.80 13.72 -7.72
C ARG A 73 11.66 13.55 -8.73
N GLU A 74 11.98 13.14 -9.95
CA GLU A 74 10.98 12.94 -11.02
C GLU A 74 9.88 11.96 -10.60
N ARG A 75 10.23 10.83 -9.97
CA ARG A 75 9.25 9.85 -9.47
C ARG A 75 8.41 10.41 -8.32
N ALA A 76 9.04 11.09 -7.38
CA ALA A 76 8.35 11.65 -6.22
C ALA A 76 7.34 12.74 -6.65
N GLU A 77 7.72 13.60 -7.59
CA GLU A 77 6.85 14.64 -8.15
C GLU A 77 5.65 14.04 -8.90
N ALA A 78 5.88 13.06 -9.77
CA ALA A 78 4.80 12.37 -10.48
C ALA A 78 3.81 11.66 -9.54
N LEU A 79 4.30 11.02 -8.48
CA LEU A 79 3.44 10.37 -7.49
C LEU A 79 2.70 11.38 -6.61
N ALA A 80 3.36 12.47 -6.21
CA ALA A 80 2.69 13.55 -5.49
C ALA A 80 1.55 14.13 -6.32
N GLU A 81 1.76 14.36 -7.61
CA GLU A 81 0.71 14.81 -8.52
C GLU A 81 -0.45 13.82 -8.59
N ARG A 82 -0.15 12.53 -8.81
CA ARG A 82 -1.16 11.45 -8.86
C ARG A 82 -2.04 11.40 -7.61
N VAL A 83 -1.48 11.66 -6.43
CA VAL A 83 -2.24 11.67 -5.17
C VAL A 83 -2.82 13.05 -4.80
N GLY A 84 -2.68 14.07 -5.66
CA GLY A 84 -3.25 15.41 -5.46
C GLY A 84 -2.44 16.29 -4.51
N LEU A 85 -1.12 16.16 -4.52
CA LEU A 85 -0.15 16.90 -3.67
C LEU A 85 0.88 17.71 -4.47
N ALA A 86 0.65 17.96 -5.77
CA ALA A 86 1.59 18.70 -6.64
C ALA A 86 2.04 20.04 -6.02
N GLU A 87 1.11 20.82 -5.48
CA GLU A 87 1.40 22.14 -4.88
C GLU A 87 1.99 22.06 -3.45
N ARG A 88 2.18 20.84 -2.91
CA ARG A 88 2.59 20.61 -1.51
C ARG A 88 3.98 20.00 -1.37
N LEU A 89 4.71 19.81 -2.46
CA LEU A 89 6.01 19.13 -2.49
C LEU A 89 7.05 19.67 -1.48
N ASP A 90 7.12 20.98 -1.30
CA ASP A 90 8.08 21.62 -0.40
C ASP A 90 7.55 21.88 1.02
N HIS A 91 6.30 21.48 1.30
CA HIS A 91 5.74 21.57 2.65
C HIS A 91 6.28 20.44 3.54
N ARG A 92 6.35 20.69 4.84
CA ARG A 92 6.66 19.69 5.87
C ARG A 92 5.38 19.05 6.41
N PRO A 93 5.43 17.84 6.99
CA PRO A 93 4.24 17.15 7.52
C PRO A 93 3.41 17.99 8.50
N THR A 94 4.04 18.82 9.33
CA THR A 94 3.38 19.74 10.27
C THR A 94 2.50 20.80 9.61
N GLN A 95 2.66 21.03 8.31
CA GLN A 95 1.89 21.99 7.51
C GLN A 95 0.75 21.31 6.72
N LEU A 96 0.52 20.01 6.93
CA LEU A 96 -0.44 19.22 6.18
C LEU A 96 -1.60 18.75 7.06
N SER A 97 -2.79 18.71 6.49
CA SER A 97 -3.93 18.04 7.12
C SER A 97 -3.68 16.53 7.22
N GLY A 98 -4.39 15.82 8.11
CA GLY A 98 -4.26 14.36 8.25
C GLY A 98 -4.48 13.62 6.93
N GLY A 99 -5.46 14.03 6.13
CA GLY A 99 -5.69 13.46 4.79
C GLY A 99 -4.56 13.70 3.81
N GLN A 100 -3.93 14.88 3.86
CA GLN A 100 -2.75 15.17 3.05
C GLN A 100 -1.56 14.31 3.51
N GLN A 101 -1.33 14.19 4.82
CA GLN A 101 -0.29 13.31 5.36
C GLN A 101 -0.51 11.84 4.93
N GLN A 102 -1.76 11.37 4.93
CA GLN A 102 -2.08 10.02 4.44
C GLN A 102 -1.78 9.87 2.95
N ARG A 103 -2.09 10.87 2.11
CA ARG A 103 -1.72 10.88 0.68
C ARG A 103 -0.20 10.83 0.50
N VAL A 104 0.58 11.52 1.34
CA VAL A 104 2.06 11.40 1.34
C VAL A 104 2.47 9.96 1.65
N CYS A 105 1.84 9.31 2.62
CA CYS A 105 2.12 7.91 2.97
C CYS A 105 1.83 6.97 1.81
N VAL A 106 0.71 7.17 1.10
CA VAL A 106 0.36 6.39 -0.09
C VAL A 106 1.39 6.60 -1.20
N ALA A 107 1.75 7.85 -1.52
CA ALA A 107 2.78 8.14 -2.52
C ALA A 107 4.14 7.53 -2.16
N ARG A 108 4.56 7.62 -0.89
CA ARG A 108 5.79 7.00 -0.38
C ARG A 108 5.76 5.48 -0.50
N ALA A 109 4.62 4.85 -0.20
CA ALA A 109 4.46 3.40 -0.31
C ALA A 109 4.55 2.91 -1.77
N LEU A 110 4.08 3.71 -2.72
CA LEU A 110 4.06 3.38 -4.15
C LEU A 110 5.37 3.63 -4.89
N VAL A 111 6.30 4.38 -4.29
CA VAL A 111 7.44 4.98 -5.01
C VAL A 111 8.39 3.99 -5.69
N ASN A 112 8.44 2.78 -5.16
CA ASN A 112 9.28 1.70 -5.67
C ASN A 112 8.51 0.65 -6.48
N ASP A 113 7.25 0.94 -6.84
CA ASP A 113 6.37 -0.01 -7.55
C ASP A 113 6.30 -1.37 -6.83
N PRO A 114 5.83 -1.38 -5.56
CA PRO A 114 5.88 -2.58 -4.74
C PRO A 114 4.92 -3.65 -5.27
N LEU A 115 5.23 -4.92 -4.97
CA LEU A 115 4.31 -6.03 -5.25
C LEU A 115 3.05 -5.94 -4.40
N ILE A 116 3.20 -5.48 -3.14
CA ILE A 116 2.10 -5.37 -2.18
C ILE A 116 2.13 -4.04 -1.45
N LEU A 117 0.96 -3.46 -1.25
CA LEU A 117 0.73 -2.39 -0.28
C LEU A 117 0.15 -2.98 1.00
N LEU A 118 0.84 -2.77 2.11
CA LEU A 118 0.39 -3.14 3.45
C LEU A 118 -0.14 -1.89 4.15
N ALA A 119 -1.44 -1.86 4.43
CA ALA A 119 -2.11 -0.74 5.06
C ALA A 119 -2.67 -1.11 6.44
N ASP A 120 -2.09 -0.54 7.49
CA ASP A 120 -2.51 -0.75 8.88
C ASP A 120 -3.44 0.37 9.33
N GLU A 121 -4.73 0.08 9.48
CA GLU A 121 -5.78 1.04 9.87
C GLU A 121 -5.66 2.40 9.15
N PRO A 122 -5.61 2.43 7.80
CA PRO A 122 -5.21 3.62 7.05
C PRO A 122 -6.20 4.79 7.14
N THR A 123 -7.37 4.58 7.73
CA THR A 123 -8.38 5.61 7.97
C THR A 123 -8.60 5.91 9.45
N GLY A 124 -7.95 5.19 10.37
CA GLY A 124 -8.21 5.31 11.81
C GLY A 124 -7.86 6.66 12.42
N ALA A 125 -6.96 7.42 11.79
CA ALA A 125 -6.57 8.78 12.20
C ALA A 125 -7.31 9.90 11.44
N LEU A 126 -8.32 9.57 10.63
CA LEU A 126 -8.98 10.51 9.72
C LEU A 126 -10.46 10.68 10.07
N ASP A 127 -11.02 11.87 9.77
CA ASP A 127 -12.46 12.05 9.80
C ASP A 127 -13.14 11.25 8.67
N SER A 128 -14.43 10.96 8.83
CA SER A 128 -15.16 10.08 7.90
C SER A 128 -15.15 10.55 6.44
N ARG A 129 -15.14 11.88 6.19
CA ARG A 129 -15.13 12.42 4.82
C ARG A 129 -13.77 12.18 4.19
N THR A 130 -12.70 12.52 4.91
CA THR A 130 -11.32 12.30 4.47
C THR A 130 -11.01 10.81 4.32
N GLY A 131 -11.46 9.97 5.25
CA GLY A 131 -11.33 8.52 5.19
C GLY A 131 -11.92 7.94 3.90
N ARG A 132 -13.14 8.35 3.52
CA ARG A 132 -13.76 7.92 2.24
C ARG A 132 -12.94 8.31 1.01
N GLN A 133 -12.29 9.48 1.02
CA GLN A 133 -11.43 9.90 -0.09
C GLN A 133 -10.17 9.03 -0.19
N ILE A 134 -9.57 8.66 0.94
CA ILE A 134 -8.41 7.75 0.97
C ILE A 134 -8.81 6.34 0.52
N LEU A 135 -9.97 5.85 0.94
CA LEU A 135 -10.47 4.56 0.46
C LEU A 135 -10.76 4.56 -1.04
N GLY A 136 -11.25 5.67 -1.60
CA GLY A 136 -11.39 5.83 -3.06
C GLY A 136 -10.06 5.74 -3.79
N LEU A 137 -8.99 6.32 -3.23
CA LEU A 137 -7.64 6.18 -3.78
C LEU A 137 -7.16 4.72 -3.75
N PHE A 138 -7.48 3.95 -2.71
CA PHE A 138 -7.17 2.51 -2.71
C PHE A 138 -7.96 1.73 -3.75
N ASP A 139 -9.23 2.04 -3.96
CA ASP A 139 -10.02 1.42 -5.02
C ASP A 139 -9.37 1.67 -6.40
N GLU A 140 -8.96 2.92 -6.68
CA GLU A 140 -8.29 3.29 -7.94
C GLU A 140 -6.95 2.55 -8.11
N LEU A 141 -6.14 2.47 -7.05
CA LEU A 141 -4.87 1.75 -7.08
C LEU A 141 -5.06 0.26 -7.32
N HIS A 142 -6.06 -0.34 -6.68
CA HIS A 142 -6.39 -1.75 -6.85
C HIS A 142 -6.93 -2.03 -8.26
N ALA A 143 -7.81 -1.18 -8.79
CA ALA A 143 -8.28 -1.27 -10.17
C ALA A 143 -7.14 -1.14 -11.20
N GLY A 144 -6.10 -0.38 -10.86
CA GLY A 144 -4.86 -0.31 -11.64
C GLY A 144 -3.91 -1.51 -11.50
N GLY A 145 -4.30 -2.56 -10.78
CA GLY A 145 -3.53 -3.81 -10.62
C GLY A 145 -2.71 -3.91 -9.33
N SER A 146 -2.76 -2.91 -8.43
CA SER A 146 -2.03 -2.99 -7.17
C SER A 146 -2.64 -4.04 -6.23
N THR A 147 -1.80 -4.88 -5.63
CA THR A 147 -2.25 -5.76 -4.55
C THR A 147 -2.21 -5.01 -3.23
N ILE A 148 -3.37 -4.93 -2.55
CA ILE A 148 -3.50 -4.20 -1.28
C ILE A 148 -3.96 -5.18 -0.20
N VAL A 149 -3.20 -5.26 0.88
CA VAL A 149 -3.58 -5.97 2.11
C VAL A 149 -3.83 -4.92 3.19
N LEU A 150 -5.09 -4.80 3.57
CA LEU A 150 -5.56 -3.82 4.54
C LEU A 150 -5.98 -4.53 5.83
N VAL A 151 -5.47 -4.04 6.96
CA VAL A 151 -5.88 -4.48 8.30
C VAL A 151 -6.81 -3.41 8.86
N THR A 152 -8.00 -3.84 9.30
CA THR A 152 -8.94 -2.94 9.94
C THR A 152 -9.89 -3.63 10.91
N HIS A 153 -10.31 -2.92 11.95
CA HIS A 153 -11.43 -3.28 12.82
C HIS A 153 -12.76 -2.67 12.36
N ASP A 154 -12.77 -1.77 11.36
CA ASP A 154 -13.99 -1.17 10.83
C ASP A 154 -14.64 -2.08 9.78
N PRO A 155 -15.83 -2.66 10.07
CA PRO A 155 -16.50 -3.54 9.11
C PRO A 155 -16.81 -2.81 7.80
N THR A 156 -17.11 -1.51 7.84
CA THR A 156 -17.46 -0.74 6.63
C THR A 156 -16.29 -0.65 5.66
N VAL A 157 -15.06 -0.57 6.18
CA VAL A 157 -13.84 -0.61 5.37
C VAL A 157 -13.61 -2.01 4.84
N ALA A 158 -13.74 -3.05 5.67
CA ALA A 158 -13.57 -4.44 5.26
C ALA A 158 -14.54 -4.85 4.13
N HIS A 159 -15.80 -4.41 4.17
CA HIS A 159 -16.80 -4.70 3.13
C HIS A 159 -16.46 -4.09 1.75
N ARG A 160 -15.52 -3.15 1.67
CA ARG A 160 -15.02 -2.61 0.40
C ARG A 160 -13.97 -3.50 -0.25
N CYS A 161 -13.31 -4.38 0.50
CA CYS A 161 -12.27 -5.26 -0.02
C CYS A 161 -12.88 -6.43 -0.80
N GLY A 162 -12.21 -6.91 -1.85
CA GLY A 162 -12.67 -8.09 -2.60
C GLY A 162 -12.61 -9.41 -1.83
N ARG A 163 -11.81 -9.47 -0.76
CA ARG A 163 -11.67 -10.62 0.15
C ARG A 163 -11.50 -10.11 1.58
N VAL A 164 -12.16 -10.76 2.53
CA VAL A 164 -12.12 -10.45 3.95
C VAL A 164 -11.69 -11.70 4.72
N ILE A 165 -10.60 -11.58 5.48
CA ILE A 165 -10.07 -12.67 6.31
C ILE A 165 -10.23 -12.24 7.77
N HIS A 166 -10.99 -13.00 8.54
CA HIS A 166 -11.18 -12.77 9.98
C HIS A 166 -10.18 -13.61 10.76
N LEU A 167 -9.38 -12.95 11.59
CA LEU A 167 -8.46 -13.58 12.52
C LEU A 167 -8.97 -13.50 13.95
N HIS A 168 -8.85 -14.61 14.68
CA HIS A 168 -9.14 -14.71 16.11
C HIS A 168 -8.08 -15.60 16.78
N ASP A 169 -7.44 -15.10 17.84
CA ASP A 169 -6.37 -15.80 18.57
C ASP A 169 -5.30 -16.44 17.67
N GLY A 170 -4.82 -15.68 16.69
CA GLY A 170 -3.76 -16.12 15.77
C GLY A 170 -4.21 -17.15 14.73
N ARG A 171 -5.50 -17.46 14.64
CA ARG A 171 -6.07 -18.40 13.66
C ARG A 171 -7.03 -17.69 12.72
N ILE A 172 -7.07 -18.15 11.46
CA ILE A 172 -8.09 -17.73 10.51
C ILE A 172 -9.40 -18.40 10.91
N GLN A 173 -10.39 -17.58 11.28
CA GLN A 173 -11.72 -18.05 11.64
C GLN A 173 -12.65 -18.07 10.42
N ARG A 174 -12.52 -17.07 9.54
CA ARG A 174 -13.31 -16.96 8.31
C ARG A 174 -12.49 -16.37 7.18
N ASP A 175 -12.83 -16.76 5.97
CA ASP A 175 -12.23 -16.28 4.73
C ASP A 175 -13.32 -16.17 3.68
N GLU A 176 -13.74 -14.95 3.42
CA GLU A 176 -14.92 -14.62 2.63
C GLU A 176 -14.51 -13.79 1.42
N ARG A 177 -15.03 -14.13 0.23
CA ARG A 177 -14.86 -13.31 -0.98
C ARG A 177 -16.11 -12.50 -1.20
N ASN A 178 -15.96 -11.18 -1.35
CA ASN A 178 -17.08 -10.29 -1.61
C ASN A 178 -17.54 -10.45 -3.06
N ALA A 179 -18.75 -10.99 -3.24
CA ALA A 179 -19.34 -11.28 -4.55
C ALA A 179 -19.40 -10.05 -5.48
N ARG A 180 -19.42 -8.82 -4.94
CA ARG A 180 -19.40 -7.58 -5.72
C ARG A 180 -18.14 -7.41 -6.59
N HIS A 181 -17.01 -7.99 -6.17
CA HIS A 181 -15.78 -7.98 -6.98
C HIS A 181 -15.67 -9.18 -7.93
N ALA A 182 -16.46 -10.25 -7.72
CA ALA A 182 -16.47 -11.40 -8.62
C ALA A 182 -17.08 -11.05 -9.99
N VAL A 183 -18.15 -10.23 -10.00
CA VAL A 183 -18.85 -9.82 -11.23
C VAL A 183 -18.01 -8.87 -12.10
N GLN A 184 -17.16 -8.02 -11.50
CA GLN A 184 -16.27 -7.12 -12.24
C GLN A 184 -15.07 -7.83 -12.87
N ALA A 185 -14.55 -8.90 -12.23
CA ALA A 185 -13.47 -9.70 -12.78
C ALA A 185 -13.92 -10.48 -14.04
N GLU A 186 -15.17 -10.95 -14.06
CA GLU A 186 -15.75 -11.65 -15.22
C GLU A 186 -16.12 -10.69 -16.36
N ALA A 187 -16.61 -9.48 -16.06
CA ALA A 187 -16.94 -8.48 -17.07
C ALA A 187 -15.73 -7.89 -17.81
N GLY A 188 -14.53 -7.94 -17.21
CA GLY A 188 -13.27 -7.52 -17.85
C GLY A 188 -12.67 -8.56 -18.81
N GLN A 189 -13.33 -9.71 -19.00
CA GLN A 189 -12.85 -10.85 -19.77
C GLN A 189 -13.66 -11.13 -21.04
N ILE A 190 -14.53 -10.19 -21.44
CA ILE A 190 -15.22 -10.26 -22.74
C ILE A 190 -14.27 -9.72 -23.81
N ASP A 191 -13.62 -10.66 -24.50
CA ASP A 191 -12.87 -10.44 -25.73
C ASP A 191 -13.77 -9.79 -26.79
N PRO A 192 -13.42 -8.62 -27.38
CA PRO A 192 -14.21 -8.00 -28.43
C PRO A 192 -14.21 -8.78 -29.76
N ASP A 193 -13.48 -9.88 -29.89
CA ASP A 193 -13.29 -10.57 -31.18
C ASP A 193 -14.21 -11.77 -31.46
N THR A 194 -15.28 -12.00 -30.67
CA THR A 194 -16.25 -13.08 -30.96
C THR A 194 -17.55 -12.65 -31.64
N ALA A 195 -17.68 -11.38 -32.07
CA ALA A 195 -18.84 -10.91 -32.83
C ALA A 195 -18.49 -10.69 -34.31
N GLY A 196 -18.26 -11.77 -35.05
CA GLY A 196 -18.06 -11.65 -36.51
C GLY A 196 -17.79 -12.96 -37.25
N VAL A 197 -18.78 -13.85 -37.35
CA VAL A 197 -19.07 -14.66 -38.55
C VAL A 197 -20.57 -14.90 -38.63
#